data_AF-A0A317KHC4-F1
#
_entry.id   AF-A0A317KHC4-F1
#
_cell.length_a   1.000
_cell.length_b   1.000
_cell.length_c   1.000
_cell.angle_alpha   90.00
_cell.angle_beta   90.00
_cell.angle_gamma   90.00
#
_symmetry.space_group_name_H-M   'P 1'
#
loop_
_entity.id
_entity.type
_entity.pdbx_description
1 polymer ?
#
loop_
_entity_poly.entity_id
_entity_poly.type
_entity_poly.pdbx_seq_one_letter_code
_entity_poly.pdbx_strand_id
1 'polypeptide(L)'
;MSGWLTEAVPRGRVAAFRTLVYLFVAGDLVVFTPWVRSRVGVPGELYQPLLIGRLLPLPTPTPALVGAIFWALLLLALLAATGRAPRLLGWAVFALYLEWMIIAMSYGKVDHDRFGLLVALAALPTAGRARHGDLTRTEAGGWALRVTQIAVICTYFLAAWSKLRFGGLDWATGSVLARAIIRRGTELADLIAQVPHLLILAQFGILAFELLSPVVFVLPERWRLAMVGFFYSFHLVTIAMITISFAPHLVAMTSFLPLERARPAVWARRLVRRHRDDDAAPATPLAGPEPAVGPAMP
;
A
#
# COMPACT_ATOMS: atom_id res chain seq x y z
N MET A 1 -22.56 -0.76 -22.36
CA MET A 1 -21.43 -0.49 -21.44
C MET A 1 -21.52 -1.31 -20.15
N SER A 2 -21.87 -2.60 -20.22
CA SER A 2 -22.09 -3.45 -19.03
C SER A 2 -20.84 -4.29 -18.76
N GLY A 3 -20.03 -3.90 -17.78
CA GLY A 3 -18.87 -4.73 -17.37
C GLY A 3 -17.66 -3.97 -16.80
N TRP A 4 -17.67 -2.63 -16.71
CA TRP A 4 -16.53 -1.89 -16.18
C TRP A 4 -16.15 -2.30 -14.75
N LEU A 5 -17.16 -2.54 -13.91
CA LEU A 5 -16.99 -2.96 -12.52
C LEU A 5 -16.42 -4.38 -12.41
N THR A 6 -16.77 -5.25 -13.37
CA THR A 6 -16.46 -6.70 -13.34
C THR A 6 -15.49 -7.11 -14.44
N GLU A 7 -14.80 -6.17 -15.08
CA GLU A 7 -13.94 -6.42 -16.23
C GLU A 7 -12.96 -7.55 -15.92
N ALA A 8 -13.05 -8.65 -16.68
CA ALA A 8 -12.34 -9.87 -16.32
C ALA A 8 -10.82 -9.64 -16.34
N VAL A 9 -10.12 -9.99 -15.27
CA VAL A 9 -8.64 -9.84 -15.14
C VAL A 9 -7.96 -11.21 -14.99
N PRO A 10 -6.67 -11.35 -15.31
CA PRO A 10 -5.93 -12.59 -15.05
C PRO A 10 -6.00 -13.01 -13.57
N ARG A 11 -6.30 -14.28 -13.30
CA ARG A 11 -6.30 -14.86 -11.94
C ARG A 11 -4.95 -14.67 -11.25
N GLY A 12 -3.85 -14.69 -11.99
CA GLY A 12 -2.50 -14.39 -11.51
C GLY A 12 -2.37 -13.01 -10.89
N ARG A 13 -3.08 -12.00 -11.41
CA ARG A 13 -3.10 -10.64 -10.82
C ARG A 13 -3.74 -10.65 -9.44
N VAL A 14 -4.86 -11.37 -9.30
CA VAL A 14 -5.56 -11.54 -8.02
C VAL A 14 -4.70 -12.31 -7.02
N ALA A 15 -3.98 -13.35 -7.46
CA ALA A 15 -3.05 -14.07 -6.59
C ALA A 15 -1.90 -13.18 -6.08
N ALA A 16 -1.29 -12.39 -6.97
CA ALA A 16 -0.25 -11.44 -6.59
C ALA A 16 -0.76 -10.37 -5.62
N PHE A 17 -1.90 -9.74 -5.94
CA PHE A 17 -2.53 -8.74 -5.08
C PHE A 17 -2.86 -9.32 -3.70
N ARG A 18 -3.45 -10.52 -3.65
CA ARG A 18 -3.79 -11.23 -2.40
C ARG A 18 -2.56 -11.51 -1.54
N THR A 19 -1.51 -12.06 -2.13
CA THR A 19 -0.27 -12.35 -1.41
C THR A 19 0.31 -11.06 -0.83
N LEU A 20 0.37 -9.98 -1.63
CA LEU A 20 0.87 -8.68 -1.15
C LEU A 20 0.01 -8.13 0.00
N VAL A 21 -1.31 -8.09 -0.16
CA VAL A 21 -2.24 -7.57 0.86
C VAL A 21 -2.12 -8.33 2.18
N TYR A 22 -2.11 -9.66 2.15
CA TYR A 22 -2.04 -10.43 3.39
C TYR A 22 -0.64 -10.41 4.03
N LEU A 23 0.44 -10.38 3.24
CA LEU A 23 1.78 -10.14 3.80
C LEU A 23 1.89 -8.74 4.40
N PHE A 24 1.25 -7.75 3.79
CA PHE A 24 1.19 -6.41 4.35
C PHE A 24 0.41 -6.38 5.67
N VAL A 25 -0.70 -7.11 5.81
CA VAL A 25 -1.42 -7.21 7.10
C VAL A 25 -0.48 -7.71 8.21
N ALA A 26 0.30 -8.75 7.94
CA ALA A 26 1.31 -9.23 8.90
C ALA A 26 2.35 -8.14 9.22
N GLY A 27 2.83 -7.42 8.21
CA GLY A 27 3.74 -6.28 8.37
C GLY A 27 3.12 -5.09 9.11
N ASP A 28 1.83 -4.80 8.90
CA ASP A 28 1.10 -3.71 9.54
C ASP A 28 1.00 -3.93 11.04
N LEU A 29 0.79 -5.17 11.48
CA LEU A 29 0.76 -5.52 12.90
C LEU A 29 2.09 -5.26 13.61
N VAL A 30 3.21 -5.58 12.96
CA VAL A 30 4.52 -5.61 13.62
C VAL A 30 5.38 -4.37 13.35
N VAL A 31 5.20 -3.71 12.20
CA VAL A 31 6.01 -2.56 11.76
C VAL A 31 5.23 -1.25 11.82
N PHE A 32 4.04 -1.19 11.21
CA PHE A 32 3.36 0.09 10.97
C PHE A 32 2.37 0.48 12.08
N THR A 33 1.78 -0.50 12.77
CA THR A 33 0.81 -0.28 13.86
C THR A 33 1.10 -1.06 15.14
N PRO A 34 2.36 -1.26 15.56
CA PRO A 34 2.64 -1.96 16.82
C PRO A 34 2.00 -1.26 18.04
N TRP A 35 1.73 0.04 17.93
CA TRP A 35 1.03 0.86 18.93
C TRP A 35 -0.42 0.43 19.20
N VAL A 36 -1.08 -0.31 18.31
CA VAL A 36 -2.44 -0.81 18.60
C VAL A 36 -2.38 -1.81 19.76
N ARG A 37 -1.31 -2.60 19.86
CA ARG A 37 -1.06 -3.49 20.99
C ARG A 37 -0.88 -2.73 22.30
N SER A 38 -0.35 -1.51 22.28
CA SER A 38 -0.20 -0.71 23.51
C SER A 38 -1.54 -0.14 24.01
N ARG A 39 -2.64 -0.24 23.24
CA ARG A 39 -3.99 0.11 23.71
C ARG A 39 -4.47 -0.74 24.88
N VAL A 40 -3.87 -1.91 25.07
CA VAL A 40 -4.09 -2.77 26.24
C VAL A 40 -3.87 -2.02 27.58
N GLY A 41 -2.96 -1.05 27.61
CA GLY A 41 -2.68 -0.25 28.80
C GLY A 41 -3.59 0.97 28.97
N VAL A 42 -4.52 1.23 28.05
CA VAL A 42 -5.41 2.39 28.10
C VAL A 42 -6.69 2.02 28.85
N PRO A 43 -7.13 2.83 29.84
CA PRO A 43 -8.37 2.57 30.56
C PRO A 43 -9.57 2.36 29.63
N GLY A 44 -10.37 1.34 29.93
CA GLY A 44 -11.58 1.02 29.17
C GLY A 44 -12.62 2.15 29.16
N GLU A 45 -12.60 3.04 30.15
CA GLU A 45 -13.47 4.23 30.23
C GLU A 45 -13.23 5.23 29.08
N LEU A 46 -12.04 5.21 28.48
CA LEU A 46 -11.71 6.05 27.32
C LEU A 46 -12.08 5.38 25.99
N TYR A 47 -12.58 4.14 26.02
CA TYR A 47 -13.01 3.43 24.82
C TYR A 47 -14.37 3.97 24.34
N GLN A 48 -14.35 4.62 23.19
CA GLN A 48 -15.53 5.18 22.51
C GLN A 48 -15.67 4.48 21.16
N PRO A 49 -16.43 3.36 21.08
CA PRO A 49 -16.50 2.54 19.88
C PRO A 49 -17.02 3.34 18.68
N LEU A 50 -16.42 3.07 17.52
CA LEU A 50 -16.97 3.52 16.24
C LEU A 50 -18.43 3.08 16.08
N LEU A 51 -19.18 3.73 15.20
CA LEU A 51 -20.59 3.42 14.96
C LEU A 51 -20.83 1.91 14.76
N ILE A 52 -19.98 1.23 13.99
CA ILE A 52 -20.10 -0.22 13.77
C ILE A 52 -19.94 -1.04 15.05
N GLY A 53 -19.04 -0.65 15.97
CA GLY A 53 -18.87 -1.33 17.25
C GLY A 53 -20.03 -1.10 18.22
N ARG A 54 -20.74 0.03 18.08
CA ARG A 54 -22.00 0.28 18.80
C ARG A 54 -23.17 -0.53 18.25
N LEU A 55 -23.20 -0.78 16.94
CA LEU A 55 -24.22 -1.61 16.29
C LEU A 55 -23.98 -3.12 16.52
N LEU A 56 -22.71 -3.55 16.61
CA LEU A 56 -22.30 -4.94 16.80
C LEU A 56 -21.86 -5.23 18.24
N PRO A 57 -22.62 -4.81 19.26
CA PRO A 57 -22.20 -4.55 20.65
C PRO A 57 -20.85 -5.19 21.06
N LEU A 58 -19.75 -4.63 20.56
CA LEU A 58 -18.43 -5.24 20.70
C LEU A 58 -17.91 -4.97 22.11
N PRO A 59 -17.25 -5.94 22.77
CA PRO A 59 -16.77 -5.76 24.11
C PRO A 59 -15.67 -4.68 24.16
N THR A 60 -15.53 -4.03 25.32
CA THR A 60 -14.38 -3.17 25.59
C THR A 60 -13.09 -4.01 25.47
N PRO A 61 -12.04 -3.52 24.77
CA PRO A 61 -10.83 -4.28 24.53
C PRO A 61 -10.12 -4.67 25.84
N THR A 62 -9.86 -5.97 26.01
CA THR A 62 -9.05 -6.49 27.13
C THR A 62 -7.66 -6.90 26.66
N PRO A 63 -6.65 -7.00 27.56
CA PRO A 63 -5.34 -7.55 27.23
C PRO A 63 -5.40 -8.89 26.49
N ALA A 64 -6.27 -9.80 26.95
CA ALA A 64 -6.45 -11.11 26.37
C ALA A 64 -7.03 -11.05 24.96
N LEU A 65 -8.08 -10.23 24.75
CA LEU A 65 -8.71 -10.07 23.44
C LEU A 65 -7.72 -9.50 22.40
N VAL A 66 -7.04 -8.40 22.75
CA VAL A 66 -6.07 -7.76 21.84
C VAL A 66 -4.92 -8.71 21.52
N GLY A 67 -4.40 -9.42 22.53
CA GLY A 67 -3.35 -10.43 22.33
C GLY A 67 -3.79 -11.59 21.44
N ALA A 68 -5.01 -12.10 21.64
CA ALA A 68 -5.57 -13.18 20.83
C ALA A 68 -5.77 -12.74 19.37
N ILE A 69 -6.36 -11.56 19.14
CA ILE A 69 -6.53 -11.01 17.79
C ILE A 69 -5.17 -10.84 17.12
N PHE A 70 -4.18 -10.25 17.79
CA PHE A 70 -2.85 -10.02 17.23
C PHE A 70 -2.21 -11.32 16.70
N TRP A 71 -2.14 -12.36 17.55
CA TRP A 71 -1.49 -13.62 17.17
C TRP A 71 -2.29 -14.40 16.12
N ALA A 72 -3.62 -14.44 16.27
CA ALA A 72 -4.50 -15.09 15.30
C ALA A 72 -4.40 -14.41 13.93
N LEU A 73 -4.48 -13.09 13.89
CA LEU A 73 -4.40 -12.30 12.67
C LEU A 73 -3.03 -12.43 11.99
N LEU A 74 -1.93 -12.41 12.76
CA LEU A 74 -0.59 -12.62 12.23
C LEU A 74 -0.47 -13.99 11.54
N LEU A 75 -0.85 -15.07 12.22
CA LEU A 75 -0.79 -16.43 11.68
C LEU A 75 -1.71 -16.58 10.45
N LEU A 76 -2.96 -16.15 10.57
CA LEU A 76 -3.96 -16.29 9.52
C LEU A 76 -3.62 -15.45 8.29
N ALA A 77 -3.04 -14.27 8.44
CA ALA A 77 -2.57 -13.45 7.33
C ALA A 77 -1.45 -14.16 6.54
N LEU A 78 -0.46 -14.73 7.23
CA LEU A 78 0.60 -15.52 6.60
C LEU A 78 0.05 -16.74 5.86
N LEU A 79 -0.92 -17.46 6.46
CA LEU A 79 -1.60 -18.58 5.82
C LEU A 79 -2.44 -18.13 4.62
N ALA A 80 -3.18 -17.03 4.74
CA ALA A 80 -4.03 -16.48 3.69
C ALA A 80 -3.21 -16.05 2.46
N ALA A 81 -1.98 -15.54 2.68
CA ALA A 81 -1.04 -15.17 1.62
C ALA A 81 -0.67 -16.36 0.70
N THR A 82 -0.74 -17.60 1.19
CA THR A 82 -0.50 -18.82 0.39
C THR A 82 -1.62 -19.14 -0.60
N GLY A 83 -2.82 -18.62 -0.36
CA GLY A 83 -3.97 -18.81 -1.23
C GLY A 83 -4.61 -20.20 -1.23
N ARG A 84 -4.31 -21.07 -0.26
CA ARG A 84 -4.84 -22.45 -0.18
C ARG A 84 -6.34 -22.53 0.12
N ALA A 85 -6.85 -21.70 1.03
CA ALA A 85 -8.26 -21.61 1.42
C ALA A 85 -8.75 -20.15 1.40
N PRO A 86 -8.81 -19.51 0.22
CA PRO A 86 -8.90 -18.04 0.10
C PRO A 86 -10.19 -17.45 0.68
N ARG A 87 -11.30 -18.20 0.66
CA ARG A 87 -12.57 -17.76 1.25
C ARG A 87 -12.51 -17.77 2.78
N LEU A 88 -12.24 -18.92 3.38
CA LEU A 88 -12.19 -19.08 4.83
C LEU A 88 -11.13 -18.18 5.46
N LEU A 89 -9.87 -18.31 4.99
CA LEU A 89 -8.76 -17.53 5.55
C LEU A 89 -8.93 -16.04 5.27
N GLY A 90 -9.45 -15.68 4.10
CA GLY A 90 -9.65 -14.27 3.76
C GLY A 90 -10.74 -13.60 4.59
N TRP A 91 -11.89 -14.26 4.77
CA TRP A 91 -12.94 -13.75 5.64
C TRP A 91 -12.51 -13.69 7.11
N ALA A 92 -11.74 -14.68 7.58
CA ALA A 92 -11.19 -14.66 8.94
C ALA A 92 -10.21 -13.49 9.15
N VAL A 93 -9.29 -13.26 8.20
CA VAL A 93 -8.37 -12.11 8.24
C VAL A 93 -9.14 -10.79 8.18
N PHE A 94 -10.16 -10.68 7.32
CA PHE A 94 -10.99 -9.48 7.24
C PHE A 94 -11.69 -9.18 8.58
N ALA A 95 -12.39 -10.17 9.17
CA ALA A 95 -13.11 -9.97 10.42
C ALA A 95 -12.17 -9.55 11.56
N LEU A 96 -11.03 -10.23 11.70
CA LEU A 96 -10.03 -9.92 12.71
C LEU A 96 -9.35 -8.56 12.47
N TYR A 97 -9.03 -8.22 11.22
CA TYR A 97 -8.43 -6.91 10.90
C TYR A 97 -9.42 -5.77 11.08
N LEU A 98 -10.71 -6.00 10.79
CA LEU A 98 -11.79 -5.04 11.06
C LEU A 98 -11.89 -4.77 12.56
N GLU A 99 -11.94 -5.83 13.38
CA GLU A 99 -11.92 -5.70 14.85
C GLU A 99 -10.67 -4.94 15.32
N TRP A 100 -9.49 -5.32 14.82
CA TRP A 100 -8.23 -4.65 15.12
C TRP A 100 -8.28 -3.14 14.84
N MET A 101 -8.90 -2.74 13.72
CA MET A 101 -9.08 -1.33 13.35
C MET A 101 -10.15 -0.62 14.20
N ILE A 102 -11.23 -1.30 14.59
CA ILE A 102 -12.23 -0.74 15.51
C ILE A 102 -11.54 -0.42 16.84
N ILE A 103 -10.77 -1.35 17.40
CA ILE A 103 -10.00 -1.14 18.63
C ILE A 103 -9.02 0.04 18.47
N ALA A 104 -8.26 0.06 17.37
CA ALA A 104 -7.25 1.09 17.12
C ALA A 104 -7.82 2.52 17.11
N MET A 105 -9.01 2.69 16.51
CA MET A 105 -9.60 3.98 16.19
C MET A 105 -10.65 4.48 17.21
N SER A 106 -10.96 3.67 18.23
CA SER A 106 -11.97 3.99 19.25
C SER A 106 -11.42 4.77 20.45
N TYR A 107 -10.23 5.36 20.32
CA TYR A 107 -9.56 6.16 21.36
C TYR A 107 -9.23 7.57 20.86
N GLY A 108 -10.18 8.21 20.17
CA GLY A 108 -10.13 9.64 19.85
C GLY A 108 -9.39 10.03 18.57
N LYS A 109 -8.91 9.06 17.77
CA LYS A 109 -8.32 9.34 16.45
C LYS A 109 -8.77 8.29 15.45
N VAL A 110 -9.33 8.76 14.33
CA VAL A 110 -9.74 7.90 13.20
C VAL A 110 -8.86 8.25 12.00
N ASP A 111 -8.03 7.29 11.58
CA ASP A 111 -7.20 7.42 10.38
C ASP A 111 -7.88 6.77 9.18
N HIS A 112 -7.86 7.46 8.04
CA HIS A 112 -8.56 7.05 6.81
C HIS A 112 -7.69 6.21 5.87
N ASP A 113 -6.39 6.09 6.12
CA ASP A 113 -5.43 5.47 5.21
C ASP A 113 -5.57 3.94 5.11
N ARG A 114 -6.22 3.31 6.09
CA ARG A 114 -6.57 1.87 6.06
C ARG A 114 -7.87 1.55 5.32
N PHE A 115 -8.65 2.54 4.90
CA PHE A 115 -9.96 2.31 4.28
C PHE A 115 -9.86 1.44 3.01
N GLY A 116 -8.95 1.77 2.09
CA GLY A 116 -8.74 0.98 0.87
C GLY A 116 -8.29 -0.46 1.16
N LEU A 117 -7.47 -0.66 2.19
CA LEU A 117 -7.01 -1.99 2.61
C LEU A 117 -8.15 -2.81 3.21
N LEU A 118 -8.99 -2.24 4.07
CA LEU A 118 -10.18 -2.90 4.62
C LEU A 118 -11.13 -3.36 3.51
N VAL A 119 -11.36 -2.52 2.50
CA VAL A 119 -12.17 -2.90 1.34
C VAL A 119 -11.52 -4.02 0.53
N ALA A 120 -10.20 -3.98 0.34
CA ALA A 120 -9.47 -5.07 -0.31
C ALA A 120 -9.62 -6.39 0.44
N LEU A 121 -9.52 -6.37 1.77
CA LEU A 121 -9.69 -7.56 2.63
C LEU A 121 -11.12 -8.11 2.58
N ALA A 122 -12.13 -7.25 2.49
CA ALA A 122 -13.53 -7.68 2.29
C ALA A 122 -13.78 -8.26 0.89
N ALA A 123 -13.10 -7.73 -0.13
CA ALA A 123 -13.35 -8.07 -1.52
C ALA A 123 -12.55 -9.30 -2.00
N LEU A 124 -11.31 -9.49 -1.56
CA LEU A 124 -10.44 -10.59 -1.96
C LEU A 124 -11.04 -12.01 -1.76
N PRO A 125 -11.78 -12.31 -0.67
CA PRO A 125 -12.39 -13.61 -0.46
C PRO A 125 -13.44 -13.96 -1.53
N THR A 126 -14.11 -12.96 -2.12
CA THR A 126 -15.17 -13.18 -3.14
C THR A 126 -14.59 -13.67 -4.46
N ALA A 127 -13.34 -13.31 -4.79
CA ALA A 127 -12.67 -13.67 -6.03
C ALA A 127 -12.32 -15.17 -6.16
N GLY A 128 -12.38 -15.93 -5.06
CA GLY A 128 -12.18 -17.38 -5.06
C GLY A 128 -10.73 -17.83 -5.27
N ARG A 129 -10.55 -19.01 -5.87
CA ARG A 129 -9.21 -19.60 -6.09
C ARG A 129 -8.52 -18.92 -7.27
N ALA A 130 -7.29 -18.49 -7.04
CA ALA A 130 -6.40 -17.93 -8.05
C ALA A 130 -4.95 -18.34 -7.73
N ARG A 131 -4.14 -18.61 -8.75
CA ARG A 131 -2.74 -19.03 -8.63
C ARG A 131 -1.83 -18.02 -9.32
N HIS A 132 -0.61 -17.85 -8.79
CA HIS A 132 0.41 -17.00 -9.41
C HIS A 132 0.72 -17.49 -10.84
N GLY A 133 0.84 -16.55 -11.78
CA GLY A 133 1.11 -16.84 -13.19
C GLY A 133 -0.07 -17.36 -14.01
N ASP A 134 -1.25 -17.56 -13.41
CA ASP A 134 -2.45 -18.00 -14.12
C ASP A 134 -3.02 -16.87 -14.99
N LEU A 135 -3.07 -17.09 -16.30
CA LEU A 135 -3.55 -16.11 -17.28
C LEU A 135 -5.07 -16.19 -17.53
N THR A 136 -5.75 -17.20 -16.99
CA THR A 136 -7.20 -17.32 -17.13
C THR A 136 -7.89 -16.11 -16.51
N ARG A 137 -8.87 -15.54 -17.21
CA ARG A 137 -9.54 -14.31 -16.77
C ARG A 137 -10.70 -14.61 -15.82
N THR A 138 -10.95 -13.71 -14.87
CA THR A 138 -12.03 -13.83 -13.88
C THR A 138 -12.70 -12.49 -13.64
N GLU A 139 -14.04 -12.48 -13.73
CA GLU A 139 -14.86 -11.29 -13.44
C GLU A 139 -14.92 -10.99 -11.94
N ALA A 140 -14.99 -12.02 -11.09
CA ALA A 140 -14.95 -11.86 -9.64
C ALA A 140 -13.63 -11.22 -9.17
N GLY A 141 -12.52 -11.56 -9.84
CA GLY A 141 -11.24 -10.88 -9.63
C GLY A 141 -11.25 -9.43 -10.11
N GLY A 142 -11.90 -9.16 -11.24
CA GLY A 142 -12.10 -7.80 -11.76
C GLY A 142 -12.85 -6.93 -10.78
N TRP A 143 -13.97 -7.44 -10.25
CA TRP A 143 -14.76 -6.80 -9.20
C TRP A 143 -13.93 -6.49 -7.95
N ALA A 144 -13.18 -7.46 -7.43
CA ALA A 144 -12.40 -7.27 -6.21
C ALA A 144 -11.33 -6.18 -6.37
N LEU A 145 -10.65 -6.15 -7.52
CA LEU A 145 -9.69 -5.09 -7.82
C LEU A 145 -10.38 -3.74 -8.02
N ARG A 146 -11.49 -3.68 -8.78
CA ARG A 146 -12.17 -2.43 -9.09
C ARG A 146 -12.78 -1.78 -7.86
N VAL A 147 -13.42 -2.54 -6.98
CA VAL A 147 -13.97 -2.02 -5.72
C VAL A 147 -12.86 -1.51 -4.80
N THR A 148 -11.70 -2.18 -4.79
CA THR A 148 -10.51 -1.68 -4.08
C THR A 148 -10.01 -0.36 -4.69
N GLN A 149 -9.91 -0.28 -6.02
CA GLN A 149 -9.52 0.94 -6.73
C GLN A 149 -10.47 2.09 -6.39
N ILE A 150 -11.78 1.85 -6.39
CA ILE A 150 -12.80 2.83 -6.00
C ILE A 150 -12.53 3.30 -4.56
N ALA A 151 -12.30 2.38 -3.62
CA ALA A 151 -12.03 2.74 -2.24
C ALA A 151 -10.76 3.59 -2.08
N VAL A 152 -9.67 3.28 -2.81
CA VAL A 152 -8.45 4.10 -2.85
C VAL A 152 -8.77 5.52 -3.33
N ILE A 153 -9.52 5.67 -4.41
CA ILE A 153 -9.87 7.00 -4.93
C ILE A 153 -10.84 7.75 -4.01
N CYS A 154 -11.79 7.05 -3.40
CA CYS A 154 -12.64 7.61 -2.37
C CYS A 154 -11.82 8.13 -1.18
N THR A 155 -10.73 7.46 -0.79
CA THR A 155 -9.84 7.97 0.27
C THR A 155 -9.28 9.34 -0.08
N TYR A 156 -8.78 9.57 -1.30
CA TYR A 156 -8.30 10.89 -1.73
C TYR A 156 -9.44 11.90 -1.80
N PHE A 157 -10.48 11.58 -2.57
CA PHE A 157 -11.58 12.50 -2.84
C PHE A 157 -12.29 12.93 -1.55
N LEU A 158 -12.62 11.98 -0.67
CA LEU A 158 -13.29 12.26 0.59
C LEU A 158 -12.35 12.94 1.59
N ALA A 159 -11.03 12.73 1.50
CA ALA A 159 -10.07 13.50 2.29
C ALA A 159 -10.13 14.98 1.89
N ALA A 160 -10.06 15.33 0.61
CA ALA A 160 -10.23 16.73 0.18
C ALA A 160 -11.60 17.29 0.52
N TRP A 161 -12.66 16.52 0.30
CA TRP A 161 -14.01 16.94 0.69
C TRP A 161 -14.09 17.25 2.19
N SER A 162 -13.47 16.42 3.04
CA SER A 162 -13.45 16.66 4.48
C SER A 162 -12.65 17.92 4.85
N LYS A 163 -11.55 18.20 4.16
CA LYS A 163 -10.75 19.42 4.33
C LYS A 163 -11.61 20.65 4.05
N LEU A 164 -12.33 20.65 2.93
CA LEU A 164 -13.23 21.74 2.55
C LEU A 164 -14.43 21.85 3.50
N ARG A 165 -15.05 20.73 3.88
CA ARG A 165 -16.24 20.71 4.73
C ARG A 165 -15.96 21.25 6.13
N PHE A 166 -14.82 20.90 6.72
CA PHE A 166 -14.50 21.25 8.11
C PHE A 166 -13.56 22.46 8.25
N GLY A 167 -12.73 22.73 7.23
CA GLY A 167 -11.77 23.84 7.23
C GLY A 167 -12.10 24.97 6.27
N GLY A 168 -13.13 24.83 5.41
CA GLY A 168 -13.44 25.82 4.38
C GLY A 168 -12.32 26.01 3.35
N LEU A 169 -12.36 27.13 2.63
CA LEU A 169 -11.26 27.54 1.75
C LEU A 169 -10.00 27.92 2.55
N ASP A 170 -10.15 28.31 3.82
CA ASP A 170 -9.05 28.64 4.72
C ASP A 170 -8.13 27.46 4.98
N TRP A 171 -8.56 26.22 4.72
CA TRP A 171 -7.65 25.08 4.73
C TRP A 171 -6.50 25.24 3.73
N ALA A 172 -6.78 25.83 2.55
CA ALA A 172 -5.79 25.99 1.48
C ALA A 172 -4.77 27.11 1.76
N THR A 173 -5.15 28.11 2.54
CA THR A 173 -4.34 29.31 2.84
C THR A 173 -3.84 29.35 4.29
N GLY A 174 -4.33 28.46 5.14
CA GLY A 174 -4.03 28.42 6.58
C GLY A 174 -2.73 27.71 6.93
N SER A 175 -2.52 27.52 8.23
CA SER A 175 -1.27 27.00 8.82
C SER A 175 -1.21 25.48 8.92
N VAL A 176 -2.10 24.74 8.23
CA VAL A 176 -2.24 23.28 8.40
C VAL A 176 -0.95 22.55 8.05
N LEU A 177 -0.34 22.88 6.91
CA LEU A 177 0.92 22.26 6.51
C LEU A 177 2.09 22.69 7.40
N ALA A 178 2.15 23.97 7.80
CA ALA A 178 3.16 24.45 8.74
C ALA A 178 3.08 23.72 10.10
N ARG A 179 1.86 23.51 10.63
CA ARG A 179 1.63 22.72 11.84
C ARG A 179 2.06 21.27 11.69
N ALA A 180 1.87 20.67 10.51
CA ALA A 180 2.32 19.31 10.23
C ALA A 180 3.85 19.21 10.24
N ILE A 181 4.54 20.20 9.64
CA ILE A 181 6.01 20.31 9.65
C ILE A 181 6.52 20.48 11.08
N ILE A 182 5.99 21.41 11.88
CA ILE A 182 6.42 21.60 13.27
C ILE A 182 6.29 20.32 14.10
N ARG A 183 5.24 19.52 13.86
CA ARG A 183 4.98 18.31 14.65
C ARG A 183 5.80 17.10 14.19
N ARG A 184 6.15 17.01 12.91
CA ARG A 184 6.65 15.75 12.28
C ARG A 184 7.68 15.95 11.17
N GLY A 185 8.15 17.18 10.98
CA GLY A 185 9.00 17.61 9.88
C GLY A 185 10.37 16.95 9.90
N THR A 186 11.00 16.94 8.73
CA THR A 186 12.40 16.59 8.51
C THR A 186 13.20 17.84 8.15
N GLU A 187 14.53 17.72 8.04
CA GLU A 187 15.39 18.80 7.56
C GLU A 187 14.96 19.35 6.19
N LEU A 188 14.46 18.47 5.31
CA LEU A 188 13.91 18.87 4.02
C LEU A 188 12.67 19.77 4.19
N ALA A 189 11.82 19.45 5.16
CA ALA A 189 10.65 20.26 5.45
C ALA A 189 11.00 21.61 6.06
N ASP A 190 12.04 21.67 6.91
CA ASP A 190 12.54 22.93 7.46
C ASP A 190 13.11 23.84 6.37
N LEU A 191 13.80 23.27 5.37
CA LEU A 191 14.27 24.03 4.20
C LEU A 191 13.10 24.64 3.40
N ILE A 192 12.07 23.84 3.13
CA ILE A 192 10.91 24.30 2.35
C ILE A 192 10.04 25.29 3.15
N ALA A 193 9.95 25.13 4.47
CA ALA A 193 9.18 26.02 5.34
C ALA A 193 9.71 27.47 5.36
N GLN A 194 10.96 27.68 4.95
CA GLN A 194 11.54 29.03 4.77
C GLN A 194 10.88 29.82 3.62
N VAL A 195 10.10 29.17 2.76
CA VAL A 195 9.38 29.82 1.66
C VAL A 195 7.87 29.61 1.86
N PRO A 196 7.20 30.48 2.64
CA PRO A 196 5.80 30.28 3.04
C PRO A 196 4.82 30.09 1.86
N HIS A 197 5.07 30.77 0.74
CA HIS A 197 4.24 30.64 -0.46
C HIS A 197 4.29 29.24 -1.09
N LEU A 198 5.38 28.48 -0.92
CA LEU A 198 5.43 27.08 -1.36
C LEU A 198 4.49 26.20 -0.56
N LEU A 199 4.29 26.48 0.74
CA LEU A 199 3.35 25.74 1.57
C LEU A 199 1.90 25.98 1.14
N ILE A 200 1.56 27.24 0.82
CA ILE A 200 0.23 27.59 0.30
C ILE A 200 0.01 26.92 -1.06
N LEU A 201 0.97 27.02 -1.99
CA LEU A 201 0.89 26.36 -3.29
C LEU A 201 0.74 24.84 -3.15
N ALA A 202 1.47 24.22 -2.23
CA ALA A 202 1.35 22.80 -1.93
C ALA A 202 -0.04 22.44 -1.39
N GLN A 203 -0.64 23.25 -0.51
CA GLN A 203 -2.00 23.01 -0.01
C GLN A 203 -3.05 23.07 -1.14
N PHE A 204 -2.95 24.05 -2.04
CA PHE A 204 -3.81 24.09 -3.24
C PHE A 204 -3.57 22.88 -4.15
N GLY A 205 -2.32 22.51 -4.38
CA GLY A 205 -1.96 21.32 -5.14
C GLY A 205 -2.55 20.05 -4.52
N ILE A 206 -2.49 19.91 -3.20
CA ILE A 206 -3.08 18.80 -2.44
C ILE A 206 -4.58 18.72 -2.69
N LEU A 207 -5.30 19.82 -2.48
CA LEU A 207 -6.75 19.85 -2.72
C LEU A 207 -7.10 19.52 -4.16
N ALA A 208 -6.41 20.13 -5.12
CA ALA A 208 -6.68 19.93 -6.54
C ALA A 208 -6.50 18.47 -6.94
N PHE A 209 -5.37 17.84 -6.58
CA PHE A 209 -5.13 16.45 -6.98
C PHE A 209 -6.10 15.48 -6.28
N GLU A 210 -6.40 15.70 -5.00
CA GLU A 210 -7.30 14.83 -4.24
C GLU A 210 -8.72 14.89 -4.80
N LEU A 211 -9.22 16.10 -5.11
CA LEU A 211 -10.54 16.30 -5.74
C LEU A 211 -10.61 15.73 -7.16
N LEU A 212 -9.52 15.85 -7.92
CA LEU A 212 -9.45 15.36 -9.29
C LEU A 212 -9.05 13.87 -9.38
N SER A 213 -8.81 13.20 -8.26
CA SER A 213 -8.45 11.79 -8.24
C SER A 213 -9.41 10.85 -8.99
N PRO A 214 -10.75 11.08 -9.08
CA PRO A 214 -11.66 10.25 -9.88
C PRO A 214 -11.37 10.23 -11.38
N VAL A 215 -10.65 11.24 -11.91
CA VAL A 215 -10.26 11.31 -13.32
C VAL A 215 -9.45 10.07 -13.75
N VAL A 216 -8.74 9.41 -12.82
CA VAL A 216 -7.96 8.19 -13.09
C VAL A 216 -8.76 7.08 -13.79
N PHE A 217 -10.08 7.02 -13.58
CA PHE A 217 -10.94 5.99 -14.13
C PHE A 217 -11.34 6.21 -15.59
N VAL A 218 -11.24 7.45 -16.07
CA VAL A 218 -11.54 7.81 -17.47
C VAL A 218 -10.27 8.01 -18.30
N LEU A 219 -9.09 8.01 -17.66
CA LEU A 219 -7.82 8.09 -18.36
C LEU A 219 -7.53 6.81 -19.17
N PRO A 220 -6.95 6.93 -20.37
CA PRO A 220 -6.43 5.78 -21.09
C PRO A 220 -5.26 5.15 -20.32
N GLU A 221 -5.00 3.87 -20.58
CA GLU A 221 -4.08 3.05 -19.77
C GLU A 221 -2.69 3.69 -19.55
N ARG A 222 -2.12 4.29 -20.59
CA ARG A 222 -0.81 4.96 -20.52
C ARG A 222 -0.78 6.09 -19.49
N TRP A 223 -1.82 6.91 -19.45
CA TRP A 223 -1.91 8.06 -18.54
C TRP A 223 -2.36 7.65 -17.15
N ARG A 224 -3.15 6.58 -17.05
CA ARG A 224 -3.55 5.99 -15.77
C ARG A 224 -2.35 5.50 -14.97
N LEU A 225 -1.38 4.81 -15.61
CA LEU A 225 -0.16 4.38 -14.91
C LEU A 225 0.72 5.56 -14.48
N ALA A 226 0.82 6.60 -15.31
CA ALA A 226 1.53 7.83 -14.94
C ALA A 226 0.87 8.52 -13.73
N MET A 227 -0.47 8.60 -13.70
CA MET A 227 -1.21 9.17 -12.57
C MET A 227 -1.04 8.34 -11.29
N VAL A 228 -1.03 7.00 -11.38
CA VAL A 228 -0.73 6.14 -10.23
C VAL A 228 0.71 6.32 -9.76
N GLY A 229 1.67 6.49 -10.67
CA GLY A 229 3.05 6.85 -10.34
C GLY A 229 3.16 8.20 -9.63
N PHE A 230 2.39 9.20 -10.07
CA PHE A 230 2.25 10.48 -9.38
C PHE A 230 1.69 10.30 -7.96
N PHE A 231 0.66 9.48 -7.76
CA PHE A 231 0.14 9.18 -6.43
C PHE A 231 1.20 8.56 -5.49
N TYR A 232 1.97 7.58 -5.98
CA TYR A 232 3.11 7.04 -5.21
C TYR A 232 4.13 8.13 -4.85
N SER A 233 4.44 9.01 -5.80
CA SER A 233 5.40 10.10 -5.62
C SER A 233 4.93 11.12 -4.58
N PHE A 234 3.63 11.46 -4.58
CA PHE A 234 3.02 12.30 -3.56
C PHE A 234 3.24 11.74 -2.14
N HIS A 235 3.00 10.43 -1.95
CA HIS A 235 3.22 9.78 -0.66
C HIS A 235 4.70 9.69 -0.29
N LEU A 236 5.58 9.48 -1.26
CA LEU A 236 7.02 9.50 -1.04
C LEU A 236 7.48 10.87 -0.52
N VAL A 237 7.04 11.96 -1.17
CA VAL A 237 7.30 13.33 -0.71
C VAL A 237 6.70 13.55 0.67
N THR A 238 5.49 13.06 0.94
CA THR A 238 4.85 13.19 2.26
C THR A 238 5.66 12.51 3.37
N ILE A 239 6.18 11.31 3.12
CA ILE A 239 7.07 10.62 4.08
C ILE A 239 8.38 11.40 4.24
N ALA A 240 8.99 11.83 3.14
CA ALA A 240 10.26 12.57 3.15
C ALA A 240 10.14 13.91 3.89
N MET A 241 8.96 14.54 3.84
CA MET A 241 8.70 15.85 4.44
C MET A 241 8.25 15.75 5.90
N ILE A 242 7.23 14.95 6.19
CA ILE A 242 6.54 14.97 7.49
C ILE A 242 6.42 13.59 8.13
N THR A 243 7.18 12.60 7.67
CA THR A 243 7.30 11.24 8.23
C THR A 243 5.97 10.48 8.39
N ILE A 244 4.90 10.95 7.73
CA ILE A 244 3.59 10.27 7.74
C ILE A 244 3.60 9.20 6.66
N SER A 245 3.48 7.94 7.08
CA SER A 245 3.33 6.80 6.18
C SER A 245 1.87 6.48 5.90
N PHE A 246 1.56 6.30 4.62
CA PHE A 246 0.27 5.81 4.11
C PHE A 246 0.42 4.40 3.51
N ALA A 247 1.34 3.58 4.04
CA ALA A 247 1.64 2.26 3.49
C ALA A 247 0.42 1.36 3.23
N PRO A 248 -0.61 1.29 4.10
CA PRO A 248 -1.83 0.51 3.83
C PRO A 248 -2.55 0.97 2.56
N HIS A 249 -2.66 2.28 2.37
CA HIS A 249 -3.25 2.90 1.20
C HIS A 249 -2.44 2.59 -0.06
N LEU A 250 -1.10 2.69 0.02
CA LEU A 250 -0.19 2.36 -1.08
C LEU A 250 -0.27 0.89 -1.50
N VAL A 251 -0.48 -0.02 -0.55
CA VAL A 251 -0.71 -1.44 -0.86
C VAL A 251 -2.05 -1.65 -1.55
N ALA A 252 -3.13 -1.04 -1.07
CA ALA A 252 -4.43 -1.10 -1.76
C ALA A 252 -4.35 -0.50 -3.18
N MET A 253 -3.57 0.57 -3.37
CA MET A 253 -3.34 1.23 -4.66
C MET A 253 -2.62 0.35 -5.68
N THR A 254 -1.91 -0.71 -5.25
CA THR A 254 -1.35 -1.69 -6.19
C THR A 254 -2.42 -2.43 -7.00
N SER A 255 -3.69 -2.37 -6.62
CA SER A 255 -4.82 -2.86 -7.41
C SER A 255 -4.92 -2.22 -8.80
N PHE A 256 -4.33 -1.05 -9.03
CA PHE A 256 -4.20 -0.42 -10.35
C PHE A 256 -3.09 -1.00 -11.22
N LEU A 257 -2.13 -1.72 -10.62
CA LEU A 257 -0.93 -2.18 -11.29
C LEU A 257 -1.14 -3.56 -11.95
N PRO A 258 -0.46 -3.85 -13.07
CA PRO A 258 -0.49 -5.15 -13.72
C PRO A 258 0.40 -6.16 -12.97
N LEU A 259 0.01 -6.53 -11.75
CA LEU A 259 0.82 -7.33 -10.82
C LEU A 259 1.20 -8.72 -11.34
N GLU A 260 0.43 -9.30 -12.26
CA GLU A 260 0.75 -10.56 -12.94
C GLU A 260 2.03 -10.49 -13.80
N ARG A 261 2.47 -9.27 -14.16
CA ARG A 261 3.72 -9.04 -14.90
C ARG A 261 4.93 -9.03 -13.97
N ALA A 262 4.74 -8.80 -12.67
CA ALA A 262 5.84 -8.80 -11.70
C ALA A 262 6.30 -10.23 -11.43
N ARG A 263 7.56 -10.54 -11.76
CA ARG A 263 8.17 -11.87 -11.53
C ARG A 263 9.42 -11.75 -10.65
N PRO A 264 9.30 -11.33 -9.37
CA PRO A 264 10.44 -11.05 -8.50
C PRO A 264 11.35 -12.27 -8.32
N ALA A 265 10.81 -13.48 -8.22
CA ALA A 265 11.62 -14.70 -8.14
C ALA A 265 12.44 -14.97 -9.43
N VAL A 266 11.91 -14.62 -10.60
CA VAL A 266 12.65 -14.74 -11.87
C VAL A 266 13.72 -13.66 -11.96
N TRP A 267 13.41 -12.43 -11.54
CA TRP A 267 14.37 -11.33 -11.50
C TRP A 267 15.52 -11.63 -10.53
N ALA A 268 15.21 -12.09 -9.32
CA ALA A 268 16.22 -12.50 -8.33
C ALA A 268 17.09 -13.65 -8.83
N ARG A 269 16.50 -14.69 -9.44
CA ARG A 269 17.28 -15.79 -10.05
C ARG A 269 18.18 -15.31 -11.18
N ARG A 270 17.73 -14.35 -12.00
CA ARG A 270 18.57 -13.75 -13.06
C ARG A 270 19.72 -12.93 -12.50
N LEU A 271 19.49 -12.19 -11.41
CA LEU A 271 20.54 -11.41 -10.74
C LEU A 271 21.59 -12.33 -10.12
N VAL A 272 21.17 -13.39 -9.42
CA VAL A 272 22.09 -14.39 -8.84
C VAL A 272 22.87 -15.12 -9.93
N ARG A 273 22.23 -15.44 -11.07
CA ARG A 273 22.92 -16.13 -12.17
C ARG A 273 23.92 -15.23 -12.89
N ARG A 274 23.59 -13.95 -13.10
CA ARG A 274 24.55 -12.96 -13.64
C ARG A 274 25.78 -12.83 -12.75
N HIS A 275 25.60 -12.72 -11.43
CA HIS A 275 26.73 -12.62 -10.51
C HIS A 275 27.65 -13.85 -10.58
N ARG A 276 27.07 -15.04 -10.76
CA ARG A 276 27.82 -16.30 -10.89
C ARG A 276 28.55 -16.46 -12.23
N ASP A 277 27.99 -15.89 -13.30
CA ASP A 277 28.62 -15.88 -14.63
C ASP A 277 29.78 -14.85 -14.69
N ASP A 278 29.68 -13.73 -13.95
CA ASP A 278 30.75 -12.73 -13.81
C ASP A 278 31.96 -13.27 -12.99
N ASP A 279 31.71 -14.08 -11.96
CA ASP A 279 32.76 -14.75 -11.17
C ASP A 279 33.44 -15.93 -11.92
N ALA A 280 32.82 -16.41 -13.00
CA ALA A 280 33.29 -17.55 -13.80
C ALA A 280 34.01 -17.12 -15.09
N ALA A 281 34.31 -15.83 -15.27
CA ALA A 281 35.08 -15.35 -16.41
C ALA A 281 36.43 -16.08 -16.46
N PRO A 282 36.74 -16.81 -17.55
CA PRO A 282 37.98 -17.56 -17.66
C PRO A 282 39.16 -16.61 -17.64
N ALA A 283 40.14 -16.89 -16.79
CA ALA A 283 41.41 -16.17 -16.75
C ALA A 283 42.02 -16.17 -18.15
N THR A 284 42.15 -14.99 -18.75
CA THR A 284 42.84 -14.79 -20.03
C THR A 284 44.22 -15.44 -19.93
N PRO A 285 44.57 -16.43 -20.77
CA PRO A 285 45.91 -16.99 -20.77
C PRO A 285 46.89 -15.88 -21.13
N LEU A 286 47.86 -15.61 -20.26
CA LEU A 286 48.97 -14.72 -20.55
C LEU A 286 49.70 -15.28 -21.77
N ALA A 287 49.57 -14.58 -22.90
CA ALA A 287 50.33 -14.89 -24.10
C ALA A 287 51.82 -14.83 -23.77
N GLY A 288 52.52 -15.96 -23.95
CA GLY A 288 53.96 -16.05 -23.77
C GLY A 288 54.70 -15.14 -24.77
N PRO A 289 55.93 -14.72 -24.46
CA PRO A 289 56.68 -13.78 -25.28
C PRO A 289 56.99 -14.35 -26.66
N GLU A 290 56.71 -13.57 -27.68
CA GLU A 290 56.93 -13.87 -29.11
C GLU A 290 58.44 -13.87 -29.44
N PRO A 291 58.96 -14.84 -30.22
CA PRO A 291 60.39 -14.90 -30.54
C PRO A 291 60.79 -13.84 -31.57
N ALA A 292 61.87 -13.12 -31.28
CA ALA A 292 62.43 -12.09 -32.14
C ALA A 292 63.01 -12.67 -33.45
N VAL A 293 62.46 -12.24 -34.59
CA VAL A 293 62.99 -12.52 -35.92
C VAL A 293 64.07 -11.48 -36.25
N GLY A 294 65.31 -11.94 -36.46
CA GLY A 294 66.46 -11.10 -36.84
C GLY A 294 66.39 -10.61 -38.29
N PRO A 295 67.13 -9.54 -38.64
CA PRO A 295 67.05 -8.92 -39.95
C PRO A 295 67.84 -9.73 -40.99
N ALA A 296 67.22 -9.98 -42.14
CA ALA A 296 67.91 -10.46 -43.33
C ALA A 296 68.63 -9.29 -44.01
N MET A 297 69.92 -9.47 -44.30
CA MET A 297 70.70 -8.64 -45.23
C MET A 297 71.07 -9.51 -46.46
N PRO A 298 71.19 -8.90 -47.65
CA PRO A 298 71.28 -9.58 -48.95
C PRO A 298 72.58 -10.36 -49.19
#